data_AF-A0A1Y6D1T5-F1
#
_entry.id   AF-A0A1Y6D1T5-F1
#
_cell.length_a   1.000
_cell.length_b   1.000
_cell.length_c   1.000
_cell.angle_alpha   90.00
_cell.angle_beta   90.00
_cell.angle_gamma   90.00
#
_symmetry.space_group_name_H-M   'P 1'
#
loop_
_entity.id
_entity.type
_entity.pdbx_description
1 polymer ?
#
loop_
_entity_poly.entity_id
_entity_poly.type
_entity_poly.pdbx_seq_one_letter_code
_entity_poly.pdbx_strand_id
1 'polypeptide(L)'
;MKQNLRTTALAIVLGGTALWAAPAVQAATQPATIAQFSAEQPTHTLNVRYKSWRDPAFGDMGWTHFSDWGSFQGTAGQTATLTLVSSNPDLHPGVTVWARCKADTAPDTYVTDHFYAQNAQQFELGAVDESTGQTVGNIVMQIKNYGYDLDGVAKASKVVGLHGVKDGVPGRLVRTFPIGRTCNYLFVVGGIAPGAGASDSTARYPVDVTLSLQ
;
A
#
# COMPACT_ATOMS: atom_id res chain seq x y z
N MET A 1 -42.70 62.56 -36.02
CA MET A 1 -42.06 62.11 -34.77
C MET A 1 -42.69 60.81 -34.30
N LYS A 2 -41.92 59.71 -34.34
CA LYS A 2 -41.86 58.56 -33.40
C LYS A 2 -41.19 57.39 -34.13
N GLN A 3 -39.95 57.09 -33.71
CA GLN A 3 -39.05 56.12 -34.34
C GLN A 3 -39.44 54.68 -33.96
N ASN A 4 -39.41 53.78 -34.94
CA ASN A 4 -39.53 52.34 -34.76
C ASN A 4 -38.21 51.77 -34.22
N LEU A 5 -38.20 51.33 -32.96
CA LEU A 5 -37.09 50.56 -32.39
C LEU A 5 -37.14 49.13 -32.93
N ARG A 6 -36.20 48.80 -33.81
CA ARG A 6 -35.89 47.41 -34.20
C ARG A 6 -35.00 46.81 -33.11
N THR A 7 -35.49 45.75 -32.47
CA THR A 7 -34.74 44.98 -31.47
C THR A 7 -33.82 44.00 -32.20
N THR A 8 -32.52 44.29 -32.20
CA THR A 8 -31.48 43.39 -32.70
C THR A 8 -31.23 42.30 -31.65
N ALA A 9 -31.53 41.04 -31.97
CA ALA A 9 -31.17 39.91 -31.12
C ALA A 9 -29.66 39.63 -31.29
N LEU A 10 -28.89 39.85 -30.23
CA LEU A 10 -27.48 39.46 -30.16
C LEU A 10 -27.41 37.99 -29.74
N ALA A 11 -27.08 37.09 -30.67
CA ALA A 11 -26.80 35.69 -30.37
C ALA A 11 -25.38 35.57 -29.79
N ILE A 12 -25.28 35.32 -28.49
CA ILE A 12 -24.02 34.96 -27.83
C ILE A 12 -23.78 33.47 -28.10
N VAL A 13 -22.83 33.16 -28.98
CA VAL A 13 -22.31 31.80 -29.16
C VAL A 13 -21.35 31.53 -28.00
N LEU A 14 -21.84 30.80 -26.98
CA LEU A 14 -20.99 30.18 -25.96
C LEU A 14 -20.26 28.99 -26.61
N GLY A 15 -19.07 29.27 -27.15
CA GLY A 15 -18.12 28.24 -27.56
C GLY A 15 -17.58 27.52 -26.32
N GLY A 16 -18.27 26.46 -25.90
CA GLY A 16 -17.80 25.56 -24.86
C GLY A 16 -16.61 24.74 -25.36
N THR A 17 -15.39 25.19 -25.11
CA THR A 17 -14.23 24.31 -25.10
C THR A 17 -14.38 23.38 -23.90
N ALA A 18 -14.93 22.20 -24.12
CA ALA A 18 -14.78 21.08 -23.21
C ALA A 18 -13.27 20.76 -23.17
N LEU A 19 -12.57 21.35 -22.19
CA LEU A 19 -11.27 20.84 -21.75
C LEU A 19 -11.55 19.45 -21.20
N TRP A 20 -11.39 18.42 -22.03
CA TRP A 20 -11.27 17.06 -21.55
C TRP A 20 -9.94 17.02 -20.81
N ALA A 21 -9.99 17.25 -19.50
CA ALA A 21 -8.86 16.96 -18.63
C ALA A 21 -8.58 15.47 -18.80
N ALA A 22 -7.50 15.14 -19.51
CA ALA A 22 -7.00 13.79 -19.52
C ALA A 22 -6.77 13.41 -18.04
N PRO A 23 -7.28 12.27 -17.56
CA PRO A 23 -6.91 11.81 -16.23
C PRO A 23 -5.38 11.72 -16.23
N ALA A 24 -4.74 12.45 -15.32
CA ALA A 24 -3.33 12.25 -15.05
C ALA A 24 -3.21 10.82 -14.53
N VAL A 25 -2.81 9.89 -15.39
CA VAL A 25 -2.41 8.56 -14.97
C VAL A 25 -1.18 8.78 -14.11
N GLN A 26 -1.30 8.52 -12.80
CA GLN A 26 -0.14 8.47 -11.93
C GLN A 26 0.78 7.38 -12.46
N ALA A 27 2.09 7.55 -12.36
CA ALA A 27 2.98 6.51 -12.85
C ALA A 27 3.09 5.41 -11.79
N ALA A 28 2.80 4.18 -12.18
CA ALA A 28 3.03 3.02 -11.36
C ALA A 28 4.54 2.76 -11.23
N THR A 29 4.93 2.32 -10.05
CA THR A 29 6.32 2.05 -9.70
C THR A 29 6.54 0.57 -9.40
N GLN A 30 7.78 0.12 -9.47
CA GLN A 30 8.18 -1.22 -9.08
C GLN A 30 8.95 -1.18 -7.75
N PRO A 31 8.48 -1.88 -6.70
CA PRO A 31 9.33 -2.19 -5.56
C PRO A 31 10.60 -2.90 -6.03
N ALA A 32 11.72 -2.70 -5.33
CA ALA A 32 13.01 -3.27 -5.75
C ALA A 32 12.95 -4.80 -5.89
N THR A 33 12.20 -5.46 -5.00
CA THR A 33 11.95 -6.90 -4.99
C THR A 33 10.58 -7.19 -4.38
N ILE A 34 9.96 -8.30 -4.79
CA ILE A 34 8.77 -8.86 -4.15
C ILE A 34 9.07 -10.34 -3.84
N ALA A 35 9.27 -10.66 -2.57
CA ALA A 35 9.55 -12.02 -2.13
C ALA A 35 8.34 -12.93 -2.36
N GLN A 36 8.55 -14.12 -2.92
CA GLN A 36 7.48 -15.07 -3.23
C GLN A 36 7.37 -16.12 -2.12
N PHE A 37 6.28 -16.08 -1.37
CA PHE A 37 5.99 -17.03 -0.30
C PHE A 37 5.15 -18.19 -0.85
N SER A 38 5.52 -19.41 -0.46
CA SER A 38 4.79 -20.64 -0.80
C SER A 38 4.80 -21.63 0.37
N ALA A 39 4.17 -22.80 0.20
CA ALA A 39 4.26 -23.86 1.21
C ALA A 39 5.69 -24.40 1.36
N GLU A 40 6.47 -24.39 0.28
CA GLU A 40 7.87 -24.83 0.24
C GLU A 40 8.84 -23.75 0.74
N GLN A 41 8.47 -22.48 0.57
CA GLN A 41 9.22 -21.32 1.05
C GLN A 41 8.30 -20.39 1.87
N PRO A 42 7.91 -20.80 3.09
CA PRO A 42 6.98 -20.04 3.90
C PRO A 42 7.63 -18.87 4.62
N THR A 43 8.97 -18.78 4.66
CA THR A 43 9.71 -17.81 5.45
C THR A 43 10.69 -17.02 4.60
N HIS A 44 10.65 -15.69 4.73
CA HIS A 44 11.64 -14.78 4.16
C HIS A 44 11.97 -13.67 5.15
N THR A 45 13.21 -13.17 5.09
CA THR A 45 13.62 -11.94 5.79
C THR A 45 13.41 -10.74 4.88
N LEU A 46 12.57 -9.81 5.31
CA LEU A 46 12.29 -8.55 4.61
C LEU A 46 13.03 -7.40 5.29
N ASN A 47 13.59 -6.48 4.51
CA ASN A 47 14.50 -5.43 5.00
C ASN A 47 13.89 -4.03 4.87
N VAL A 48 13.48 -3.46 6.01
CA VAL A 48 12.61 -2.28 6.07
C VAL A 48 13.21 -1.14 6.88
N ARG A 49 12.68 0.09 6.74
CA ARG A 49 13.06 1.22 7.62
C ARG A 49 12.07 1.39 8.79
N TYR A 50 12.51 2.05 9.85
CA TYR A 50 11.72 2.30 11.08
C TYR A 50 10.38 3.00 10.89
N LYS A 51 10.23 3.80 9.83
CA LYS A 51 9.00 4.55 9.54
C LYS A 51 8.42 4.20 8.18
N SER A 52 8.92 3.14 7.53
CA SER A 52 8.55 2.88 6.14
C SER A 52 7.10 2.48 5.95
N TRP A 53 6.45 1.88 6.96
CA TRP A 53 5.03 1.56 6.88
C TRP A 53 4.14 2.76 7.19
N ARG A 54 4.64 3.72 7.98
CA ARG A 54 3.95 4.96 8.30
C ARG A 54 4.94 6.05 8.70
N ASP A 55 5.06 7.07 7.87
CA ASP A 55 5.96 8.19 8.09
C ASP A 55 5.20 9.50 8.33
N PRO A 56 5.25 10.08 9.54
CA PRO A 56 4.68 11.40 9.82
C PRO A 56 5.23 12.52 8.94
N ALA A 57 6.48 12.42 8.48
CA ALA A 57 7.06 13.42 7.57
C ALA A 57 6.41 13.40 6.18
N PHE A 58 5.67 12.35 5.87
CA PHE A 58 5.04 12.13 4.57
C PHE A 58 3.52 11.95 4.69
N GLY A 59 2.89 12.76 5.53
CA GLY A 59 1.43 12.76 5.69
C GLY A 59 0.88 11.46 6.28
N ASP A 60 1.68 10.78 7.10
CA ASP A 60 1.35 9.49 7.71
C ASP A 60 1.15 8.34 6.70
N MET A 61 1.69 8.46 5.49
CA MET A 61 1.69 7.38 4.50
C MET A 61 2.88 6.44 4.66
N GLY A 62 2.75 5.23 4.12
CA GLY A 62 3.87 4.32 3.94
C GLY A 62 4.67 4.68 2.68
N TRP A 63 5.95 4.35 2.69
CA TRP A 63 6.89 4.53 1.58
C TRP A 63 7.13 3.19 0.89
N THR A 64 6.76 3.08 -0.38
CA THR A 64 6.87 1.84 -1.17
C THR A 64 8.30 1.30 -1.18
N HIS A 65 9.30 2.16 -1.41
CA HIS A 65 10.70 1.73 -1.58
C HIS A 65 11.52 1.68 -0.28
N PHE A 66 10.98 2.17 0.84
CA PHE A 66 11.60 1.99 2.16
C PHE A 66 10.98 0.83 2.92
N SER A 67 9.82 0.38 2.44
CA SER A 67 9.20 -0.88 2.83
C SER A 67 9.77 -2.01 1.98
N ASP A 68 9.36 -3.22 2.31
CA ASP A 68 9.70 -4.40 1.54
C ASP A 68 8.44 -5.25 1.34
N TRP A 69 8.39 -5.99 0.25
CA TRP A 69 7.16 -6.53 -0.30
C TRP A 69 7.23 -8.05 -0.42
N GLY A 70 6.10 -8.70 -0.20
CA GLY A 70 5.95 -10.12 -0.43
C GLY A 70 4.63 -10.43 -1.11
N SER A 71 4.58 -11.56 -1.82
CA SER A 71 3.34 -12.08 -2.39
C SER A 71 3.19 -13.58 -2.16
N PHE A 72 1.94 -14.04 -2.26
CA PHE A 72 1.61 -15.45 -2.18
C PHE A 72 0.32 -15.76 -2.94
N GLN A 73 0.22 -16.99 -3.43
CA GLN A 73 -1.01 -17.48 -4.04
C GLN A 73 -1.99 -17.94 -2.95
N GLY A 74 -3.17 -17.32 -2.89
CA GLY A 74 -4.25 -17.76 -2.01
C GLY A 74 -5.27 -18.61 -2.76
N THR A 75 -5.89 -19.57 -2.07
CA THR A 75 -7.06 -20.34 -2.54
C THR A 75 -8.30 -20.00 -1.70
N ALA A 76 -9.42 -19.75 -2.37
CA ALA A 76 -10.68 -19.42 -1.69
C ALA A 76 -11.05 -20.47 -0.62
N GLY A 77 -11.43 -19.99 0.56
CA GLY A 77 -11.77 -20.82 1.72
C GLY A 77 -10.58 -21.09 2.66
N GLN A 78 -9.35 -20.83 2.24
CA GLN A 78 -8.19 -20.90 3.14
C GLN A 78 -8.19 -19.76 4.17
N THR A 79 -7.45 -19.94 5.24
CA THR A 79 -7.04 -18.92 6.19
C THR A 79 -5.55 -18.68 6.05
N ALA A 80 -5.16 -17.42 5.82
CA ALA A 80 -3.76 -17.02 5.82
C ALA A 80 -3.38 -16.43 7.17
N THR A 81 -2.20 -16.77 7.66
CA THR A 81 -1.58 -16.16 8.83
C THR A 81 -0.18 -15.67 8.46
N LEU A 82 0.06 -14.38 8.65
CA LEU A 82 1.38 -13.77 8.57
C LEU A 82 1.90 -13.54 10.00
N THR A 83 3.10 -14.03 10.28
CA THR A 83 3.84 -13.74 11.51
C THR A 83 5.08 -12.96 11.14
N LEU A 84 5.22 -11.76 11.69
CA LEU A 84 6.36 -10.87 11.51
C LEU A 84 7.12 -10.80 12.83
N VAL A 85 8.44 -10.93 12.78
CA VAL A 85 9.31 -10.86 13.95
C VAL A 85 10.52 -10.01 13.62
N SER A 86 10.78 -8.98 14.44
CA SER A 86 12.06 -8.27 14.45
C SER A 86 12.77 -8.53 15.77
N SER A 87 14.08 -8.76 15.71
CA SER A 87 14.94 -8.79 16.88
C SER A 87 15.34 -7.39 17.36
N ASN A 88 14.96 -6.34 16.62
CA ASN A 88 15.29 -4.96 16.97
C ASN A 88 14.21 -4.38 17.90
N PRO A 89 14.56 -4.02 19.16
CA PRO A 89 13.58 -3.56 20.14
C PRO A 89 12.95 -2.20 19.80
N ASP A 90 13.57 -1.40 18.92
CA ASP A 90 13.05 -0.11 18.48
C ASP A 90 12.22 -0.21 17.18
N LEU A 91 12.14 -1.39 16.56
CA LEU A 91 11.35 -1.63 15.35
C LEU A 91 10.03 -2.33 15.67
N HIS A 92 8.93 -1.62 15.43
CA HIS A 92 7.59 -2.20 15.50
C HIS A 92 7.11 -2.52 14.07
N PRO A 93 6.99 -3.80 13.68
CA PRO A 93 6.56 -4.16 12.34
C PRO A 93 5.09 -3.80 12.10
N GLY A 94 4.81 -3.24 10.94
CA GLY A 94 3.49 -3.02 10.36
C GLY A 94 3.35 -3.80 9.05
N VAL A 95 2.12 -4.22 8.74
CA VAL A 95 1.78 -4.94 7.51
C VAL A 95 0.47 -4.44 6.92
N THR A 96 0.42 -4.35 5.60
CA THR A 96 -0.84 -4.24 4.85
C THR A 96 -0.89 -5.33 3.78
N VAL A 97 -2.04 -5.97 3.63
CA VAL A 97 -2.28 -7.06 2.68
C VAL A 97 -3.41 -6.67 1.74
N TRP A 98 -3.17 -6.85 0.45
CA TRP A 98 -4.15 -6.68 -0.62
C TRP A 98 -4.30 -7.96 -1.44
N ALA A 99 -5.49 -8.19 -1.97
CA ALA A 99 -5.70 -9.19 -3.02
C ALA A 99 -5.63 -8.52 -4.39
N ARG A 100 -4.88 -9.14 -5.30
CA ARG A 100 -4.76 -8.81 -6.72
C ARG A 100 -5.42 -9.93 -7.51
N CYS A 101 -6.70 -9.74 -7.79
CA CYS A 101 -7.54 -10.72 -8.49
C CYS A 101 -7.83 -10.27 -9.93
N LYS A 102 -8.71 -10.97 -10.66
CA LYS A 102 -9.04 -10.79 -12.08
C LYS A 102 -9.22 -9.33 -12.62
N ALA A 103 -9.58 -8.36 -11.78
CA ALA A 103 -9.71 -6.96 -12.19
C ALA A 103 -8.35 -6.26 -12.36
N ASP A 104 -7.31 -6.79 -11.71
CA ASP A 104 -5.92 -6.41 -11.87
C ASP A 104 -5.37 -7.08 -13.13
N THR A 105 -4.89 -6.27 -14.06
CA THR A 105 -4.29 -6.74 -15.31
C THR A 105 -2.83 -6.33 -15.44
N ALA A 106 -2.32 -5.58 -14.47
CA ALA A 106 -0.92 -5.23 -14.41
C ALA A 106 -0.07 -6.39 -13.88
N PRO A 107 1.22 -6.49 -14.26
CA PRO A 107 2.11 -7.44 -13.64
C PRO A 107 2.17 -7.26 -12.11
N ASP A 108 2.33 -8.37 -11.39
CA ASP A 108 2.40 -8.36 -9.92
C ASP A 108 3.61 -7.59 -9.37
N THR A 109 4.57 -7.23 -10.23
CA THR A 109 5.77 -6.44 -9.93
C THR A 109 5.51 -4.93 -9.80
N TYR A 110 4.32 -4.43 -10.19
CA TYR A 110 3.96 -3.02 -10.09
C TYR A 110 3.04 -2.74 -8.91
N VAL A 111 3.17 -1.55 -8.33
CA VAL A 111 2.23 -0.95 -7.37
C VAL A 111 1.87 0.46 -7.81
N THR A 112 0.79 1.03 -7.27
CA THR A 112 0.21 2.27 -7.79
C THR A 112 1.08 3.52 -7.63
N ASP A 113 1.95 3.56 -6.62
CA ASP A 113 2.75 4.75 -6.35
C ASP A 113 3.95 4.45 -5.44
N HIS A 114 4.83 5.42 -5.28
CA HIS A 114 5.91 5.47 -4.30
C HIS A 114 5.43 5.53 -2.85
N PHE A 115 4.13 5.73 -2.63
CA PHE A 115 3.49 5.78 -1.32
C PHE A 115 2.19 4.99 -1.26
N TYR A 116 1.79 4.62 -0.05
CA TYR A 116 0.56 3.88 0.19
C TYR A 116 -0.11 4.25 1.51
N ALA A 117 -1.44 4.24 1.53
CA ALA A 117 -2.21 4.28 2.75
C ALA A 117 -2.34 2.87 3.33
N GLN A 118 -2.19 2.74 4.65
CA GLN A 118 -2.09 1.44 5.32
C GLN A 118 -3.41 0.67 5.34
N ASN A 119 -4.54 1.37 5.24
CA ASN A 119 -5.89 0.83 5.41
C ASN A 119 -6.82 1.12 4.22
N ALA A 120 -6.28 1.38 3.03
CA ALA A 120 -7.06 1.69 1.83
C ALA A 120 -6.90 0.64 0.72
N GLN A 121 -7.89 0.58 -0.17
CA GLN A 121 -7.71 -0.06 -1.48
C GLN A 121 -6.83 0.83 -2.34
N GLN A 122 -6.03 0.22 -3.24
CA GLN A 122 -5.31 0.97 -4.26
C GLN A 122 -5.85 0.61 -5.64
N PHE A 123 -6.04 1.62 -6.46
CA PHE A 123 -6.68 1.46 -7.76
C PHE A 123 -6.12 2.46 -8.74
N GLU A 124 -5.67 1.95 -9.88
CA GLU A 124 -5.15 2.75 -10.97
C GLU A 124 -5.54 2.12 -12.30
N LEU A 125 -6.25 2.88 -13.13
CA LEU A 125 -6.71 2.43 -14.45
C LEU A 125 -5.75 2.87 -15.53
N GLY A 126 -5.37 1.94 -16.40
CA GLY A 126 -4.44 2.21 -17.48
C GLY A 126 -3.08 2.69 -16.98
N ALA A 127 -2.64 2.15 -15.86
CA ALA A 127 -1.36 2.43 -15.23
C ALA A 127 -0.22 2.39 -16.24
N VAL A 128 0.75 3.28 -16.06
CA VAL A 128 1.95 3.37 -16.90
C VAL A 128 3.19 3.16 -16.05
N ASP A 129 4.20 2.52 -16.63
CA ASP A 129 5.52 2.41 -16.02
C ASP A 129 6.19 3.79 -15.92
N GLU A 130 6.65 4.15 -14.74
CA GLU A 130 7.26 5.47 -14.47
C GLU A 130 8.55 5.76 -15.22
N SER A 131 9.30 4.72 -15.61
CA SER A 131 10.58 4.88 -16.28
C SER A 131 10.44 4.99 -17.79
N THR A 132 9.44 4.33 -18.36
CA THR A 132 9.27 4.16 -19.81
C THR A 132 8.00 4.80 -20.37
N GLY A 133 7.02 5.11 -19.52
CA GLY A 133 5.70 5.61 -19.91
C GLY A 133 4.82 4.58 -20.61
N GLN A 134 5.24 3.31 -20.69
CA GLN A 134 4.47 2.25 -21.33
C GLN A 134 3.30 1.82 -20.44
N THR A 135 2.15 1.54 -21.04
CA THR A 135 1.00 0.99 -20.31
C THR A 135 1.33 -0.38 -19.73
N VAL A 136 1.08 -0.55 -18.44
CA VAL A 136 1.29 -1.82 -17.72
C VAL A 136 -0.02 -2.55 -17.43
N GLY A 137 -1.17 -1.87 -17.48
CA GLY A 137 -2.50 -2.47 -17.25
C GLY A 137 -3.28 -1.73 -16.18
N ASN A 138 -4.23 -2.39 -15.52
CA ASN A 138 -4.92 -1.85 -14.35
C ASN A 138 -4.29 -2.44 -13.10
N ILE A 139 -3.99 -1.62 -12.10
CA ILE A 139 -3.60 -2.08 -10.77
C ILE A 139 -4.85 -2.00 -9.88
N VAL A 140 -5.25 -3.14 -9.30
CA VAL A 140 -6.45 -3.26 -8.46
C VAL A 140 -6.15 -4.07 -7.21
N MET A 141 -5.74 -3.35 -6.16
CA MET A 141 -5.31 -3.92 -4.89
C MET A 141 -6.41 -3.75 -3.84
N GLN A 142 -7.15 -4.84 -3.60
CA GLN A 142 -8.26 -4.84 -2.64
C GLN A 142 -7.78 -5.19 -1.24
N ILE A 143 -7.92 -4.28 -0.29
CA ILE A 143 -7.44 -4.51 1.07
C ILE A 143 -8.11 -5.74 1.72
N LYS A 144 -7.29 -6.52 2.44
CA LYS A 144 -7.71 -7.75 3.14
C LYS A 144 -7.37 -7.71 4.62
N ASN A 145 -6.21 -7.18 4.96
CA ASN A 145 -5.79 -7.08 6.33
C ASN A 145 -4.75 -5.98 6.48
N TYR A 146 -4.68 -5.39 7.66
CA TYR A 146 -3.63 -4.45 8.02
C TYR A 146 -3.50 -4.36 9.53
N GLY A 147 -2.31 -4.01 10.01
CA GLY A 147 -2.08 -3.75 11.41
C GLY A 147 -0.61 -3.59 11.73
N TYR A 148 -0.32 -3.33 12.99
CA TYR A 148 1.04 -3.16 13.48
C TYR A 148 1.22 -3.69 14.90
N ASP A 149 2.46 -4.00 15.25
CA ASP A 149 2.88 -4.29 16.62
C ASP A 149 2.71 -3.06 17.52
N LEU A 150 1.89 -3.17 18.56
CA LEU A 150 1.66 -2.11 19.55
C LEU A 150 2.42 -2.38 20.87
N ASP A 151 3.09 -3.52 21.01
CA ASP A 151 3.89 -3.83 22.18
C ASP A 151 5.20 -3.04 22.15
N GLY A 152 5.56 -2.42 23.28
CA GLY A 152 6.72 -1.52 23.36
C GLY A 152 6.50 -0.12 22.78
N VAL A 153 5.46 0.10 21.98
CA VAL A 153 5.12 1.44 21.45
C VAL A 153 4.72 2.39 22.58
N ALA A 154 5.38 3.54 22.66
CA ALA A 154 5.04 4.59 23.62
C ALA A 154 3.58 5.07 23.43
N LYS A 155 2.87 5.33 24.53
CA LYS A 155 1.44 5.72 24.49
C LYS A 155 1.17 6.92 23.57
N ALA A 156 2.07 7.91 23.56
CA ALA A 156 1.97 9.09 22.71
C ALA A 156 2.18 8.80 21.21
N SER A 157 2.86 7.69 20.90
CA SER A 157 3.16 7.24 19.52
C SER A 157 2.12 6.24 19.00
N LYS A 158 1.10 5.89 19.79
CA LYS A 158 -0.02 5.07 19.34
C LYS A 158 -0.78 5.80 18.24
N VAL A 159 -0.95 5.13 17.11
CA VAL A 159 -1.68 5.71 15.97
C VAL A 159 -3.17 5.39 16.07
N VAL A 160 -3.97 6.44 16.14
CA VAL A 160 -5.44 6.35 16.12
C VAL A 160 -5.93 6.00 14.71
N GLY A 161 -6.94 5.14 14.59
CA GLY A 161 -7.50 4.71 13.31
C GLY A 161 -6.76 3.57 12.61
N LEU A 162 -5.57 3.20 13.09
CA LEU A 162 -4.86 1.99 12.67
C LEU A 162 -5.02 0.86 13.69
N HIS A 163 -4.94 -0.38 13.20
CA HIS A 163 -5.12 -1.57 14.01
C HIS A 163 -3.81 -1.99 14.68
N GLY A 164 -3.53 -1.42 15.85
CA GLY A 164 -2.44 -1.87 16.71
C GLY A 164 -2.80 -3.14 17.47
N VAL A 165 -1.91 -4.13 17.47
CA VAL A 165 -2.09 -5.44 18.09
C VAL A 165 -1.17 -5.55 19.29
N LYS A 166 -1.69 -6.06 20.42
CA LYS A 166 -0.88 -6.43 21.57
C LYS A 166 -0.94 -7.94 21.76
N ASP A 167 0.19 -8.61 21.62
CA ASP A 167 0.38 -10.03 21.92
C ASP A 167 1.36 -10.28 23.09
N GLY A 168 1.93 -9.20 23.65
CA GLY A 168 2.85 -9.22 24.77
C GLY A 168 4.32 -9.35 24.37
N VAL A 169 4.63 -9.36 23.06
CA VAL A 169 6.00 -9.53 22.55
C VAL A 169 6.36 -8.33 21.64
N PRO A 170 7.11 -7.34 22.15
CA PRO A 170 7.62 -6.25 21.31
C PRO A 170 8.42 -6.77 20.11
N GLY A 171 8.21 -6.16 18.95
CA GLY A 171 8.82 -6.56 17.69
C GLY A 171 8.09 -7.70 16.98
N ARG A 172 6.95 -8.17 17.50
CA ARG A 172 6.15 -9.25 16.89
C ARG A 172 4.79 -8.77 16.46
N LEU A 173 4.36 -9.22 15.28
CA LEU A 173 2.99 -9.03 14.80
C LEU A 173 2.47 -10.33 14.18
N VAL A 174 1.30 -10.78 14.63
CA VAL A 174 0.58 -11.90 14.01
C VAL A 174 -0.73 -11.41 13.41
N ARG A 175 -0.95 -11.65 12.12
CA ARG A 175 -2.19 -11.30 11.41
C ARG A 175 -2.80 -12.52 10.73
N THR A 176 -4.04 -12.82 11.07
CA THR A 176 -4.81 -13.89 10.46
C THR A 176 -6.01 -13.33 9.71
N PHE A 177 -6.29 -13.84 8.51
CA PHE A 177 -7.42 -13.42 7.70
C PHE A 177 -7.91 -14.51 6.75
N PRO A 178 -9.21 -14.53 6.42
CA PRO A 178 -9.75 -15.47 5.44
C PRO A 178 -9.38 -15.06 4.01
N ILE A 179 -9.07 -16.06 3.19
CA ILE A 179 -8.87 -15.94 1.76
C ILE A 179 -10.23 -16.10 1.07
N GLY A 180 -10.83 -14.97 0.69
CA GLY A 180 -12.16 -14.95 0.08
C GLY A 180 -12.17 -15.32 -1.42
N ARG A 181 -11.02 -15.27 -2.09
CA ARG A 181 -10.89 -15.53 -3.53
C ARG A 181 -9.56 -16.21 -3.86
N THR A 182 -9.58 -17.13 -4.81
CA THR A 182 -8.36 -17.71 -5.40
C THR A 182 -7.73 -16.70 -6.34
N CYS A 183 -6.64 -16.07 -5.91
CA CYS A 183 -5.84 -15.12 -6.69
C CYS A 183 -4.51 -14.81 -5.96
N ASN A 184 -3.68 -13.95 -6.55
CA ASN A 184 -2.47 -13.48 -5.90
C ASN A 184 -2.80 -12.50 -4.77
N TYR A 185 -2.04 -12.56 -3.68
CA TYR A 185 -2.11 -11.62 -2.57
C TYR A 185 -0.75 -10.95 -2.47
N LEU A 186 -0.75 -9.62 -2.43
CA LEU A 186 0.44 -8.81 -2.28
C LEU A 186 0.38 -8.14 -0.91
N PHE A 187 1.49 -8.12 -0.20
CA PHE A 187 1.60 -7.45 1.08
C PHE A 187 2.89 -6.64 1.19
N VAL A 188 2.83 -5.61 2.01
CA VAL A 188 3.95 -4.74 2.32
C VAL A 188 4.25 -4.79 3.81
N VAL A 189 5.53 -4.85 4.15
CA VAL A 189 6.03 -4.79 5.52
C VAL A 189 6.88 -3.53 5.69
N GLY A 190 6.73 -2.88 6.83
CA GLY A 190 7.59 -1.77 7.20
C GLY A 190 7.57 -1.46 8.68
N GLY A 191 8.35 -0.47 9.11
CA GLY A 191 8.34 0.01 10.50
C GLY A 191 7.30 1.11 10.75
N ILE A 192 6.86 1.21 12.00
CA ILE A 192 6.00 2.28 12.50
C ILE A 192 6.43 2.71 13.92
N ALA A 193 6.19 3.98 14.24
CA ALA A 193 6.26 4.52 15.60
C ALA A 193 7.50 4.05 16.40
N PRO A 194 8.72 4.26 15.86
CA PRO A 194 9.90 3.58 16.37
C PRO A 194 10.27 4.04 17.77
N GLY A 195 11.01 3.18 18.48
CA GLY A 195 11.48 3.45 19.84
C GLY A 195 12.46 4.63 19.90
N ALA A 196 12.72 5.13 21.11
CA ALA A 196 13.53 6.34 21.31
C ALA A 196 15.00 6.19 20.85
N GLY A 197 15.50 4.95 20.73
CA GLY A 197 16.82 4.66 20.20
C GLY A 197 16.91 4.68 18.66
N ALA A 198 15.77 4.71 17.98
CA ALA A 198 15.74 4.75 16.52
C ALA A 198 16.17 6.12 15.99
N SER A 199 17.16 6.11 15.11
CA SER A 199 17.52 7.26 14.29
C SER A 199 16.88 7.17 12.92
N ASP A 200 16.62 8.33 12.29
CA ASP A 200 16.13 8.45 10.91
C ASP A 200 17.26 8.14 9.91
N SER A 201 17.82 6.95 10.06
CA SER A 201 18.91 6.43 9.26
C SER A 201 18.38 5.85 7.95
N THR A 202 19.22 5.83 6.92
CA THR A 202 18.95 5.10 5.68
C THR A 202 19.04 3.58 5.88
N ALA A 203 19.43 3.12 7.06
CA ALA A 203 19.61 1.72 7.40
C ALA A 203 18.29 0.94 7.26
N ARG A 204 18.44 -0.32 6.85
CA ARG A 204 17.34 -1.28 6.77
C ARG A 204 17.52 -2.33 7.85
N TYR A 205 16.41 -2.73 8.44
CA TYR A 205 16.33 -3.66 9.55
C TYR A 205 15.58 -4.91 9.12
N PRO A 206 16.07 -6.10 9.50
CA PRO A 206 15.43 -7.35 9.15
C PRO A 206 14.14 -7.53 9.94
N VAL A 207 13.11 -8.01 9.24
CA VAL A 207 11.88 -8.55 9.77
C VAL A 207 11.69 -9.94 9.16
N ASP A 208 11.77 -10.97 9.98
CA ASP A 208 11.49 -12.33 9.57
C ASP A 208 9.97 -12.49 9.44
N VAL A 209 9.53 -12.84 8.24
CA VAL A 209 8.12 -13.03 7.92
C VAL A 209 7.89 -14.50 7.65
N THR A 210 6.88 -15.07 8.28
CA THR A 210 6.42 -16.44 8.02
C THR A 210 4.95 -16.44 7.61
N LEU A 211 4.65 -17.09 6.50
CA LEU A 211 3.30 -17.34 5.99
C LEU A 211 2.86 -18.76 6.32
N SER A 212 1.64 -18.89 6.83
CA SER A 212 0.92 -20.17 6.92
C SER A 212 -0.40 -20.05 6.16
N LEU A 213 -0.69 -21.03 5.31
CA LEU A 213 -1.97 -21.19 4.61
C LEU A 213 -2.64 -22.48 5.11
N GLN A 214 -3.88 -22.37 5.59
CA GLN A 214 -4.66 -23.49 6.13
C GLN A 214 -6.01 -23.58 5.44
#